data_AF-A0A2S4LE13-F1
#
_entry.id   AF-A0A2S4LE13-F1
#
_cell.length_a   1.000
_cell.length_b   1.000
_cell.length_c   1.000
_cell.angle_alpha   90.00
_cell.angle_beta   90.00
_cell.angle_gamma   90.00
#
_symmetry.space_group_name_H-M   'P 1'
#
loop_
_entity.id
_entity.type
_entity.pdbx_description
1 polymer ?
#
loop_
_entity_poly.entity_id
_entity_poly.type
_entity_poly.pdbx_seq_one_letter_code
_entity_poly.pdbx_strand_id
1 'polypeptide(L)'
;MRAPPVLALSVLLALGSVAALADDKAACVEGIAMIQAELAKPAPEAVQPKLRKALRVAEREMGEGEFDECLDAVGDAARALKP
;
A
#
# COMPACT_ATOMS: atom_id res chain seq x y z
N MET A 1 18.58 13.11 -42.26
CA MET A 1 17.99 11.92 -41.61
C MET A 1 17.08 12.42 -40.49
N ARG A 2 15.76 12.42 -40.69
CA ARG A 2 14.79 12.82 -39.66
C ARG A 2 14.54 11.60 -38.77
N ALA A 3 14.94 11.66 -37.49
CA ALA A 3 14.62 10.61 -36.52
C ALA A 3 13.09 10.49 -36.40
N PRO A 4 12.52 9.28 -36.44
CA PRO A 4 11.08 9.10 -36.35
C PRO A 4 10.59 9.48 -34.93
N PRO A 5 9.45 10.21 -34.79
CA PRO A 5 8.91 10.64 -33.49
C PRO A 5 8.44 9.47 -32.60
N VAL A 6 8.49 8.24 -33.12
CA VAL A 6 8.02 7.02 -32.46
C VAL A 6 8.88 6.65 -31.24
N LEU A 7 10.17 7.01 -31.24
CA LEU A 7 11.06 6.74 -30.08
C LEU A 7 10.73 7.61 -28.85
N ALA A 8 10.10 8.77 -29.03
CA ALA A 8 9.78 9.66 -27.90
C ALA A 8 8.56 9.17 -27.09
N LEU A 9 7.65 8.41 -27.72
CA LEU A 9 6.41 7.96 -27.07
C LEU A 9 6.64 6.78 -26.12
N SER A 10 7.63 5.93 -26.39
CA SER A 10 7.95 4.75 -25.57
C SER A 10 8.55 5.10 -24.21
N VAL A 11 9.30 6.20 -24.12
CA VAL A 11 9.91 6.66 -22.87
C VAL A 11 8.85 7.18 -21.88
N LEU A 12 7.84 7.89 -22.37
CA LEU A 12 6.80 8.49 -21.53
C LEU A 12 5.93 7.45 -20.79
N LEU A 13 5.67 6.29 -21.40
CA LEU A 13 4.86 5.23 -20.76
C LEU A 13 5.61 4.52 -19.62
N ALA A 14 6.93 4.35 -19.73
CA ALA A 14 7.72 3.66 -18.72
C ALA A 14 7.92 4.48 -17.43
N LEU A 15 7.84 5.81 -17.50
CA LEU A 15 7.93 6.67 -16.32
C LEU A 15 6.63 6.64 -15.47
N GLY A 16 5.48 6.39 -16.07
CA GLY A 16 4.20 6.41 -15.37
C GLY A 16 4.01 5.26 -14.39
N SER A 17 4.46 4.04 -14.74
CA SER A 17 4.32 2.86 -13.88
C SER A 17 5.23 2.89 -12.65
N VAL A 18 6.40 3.53 -12.75
CA VAL A 18 7.31 3.69 -11.61
C VAL A 18 6.76 4.68 -10.58
N ALA A 19 6.08 5.73 -11.04
CA ALA A 19 5.43 6.70 -10.15
C ALA A 19 4.31 6.03 -9.36
N ALA A 20 3.42 5.27 -10.02
CA ALA A 20 2.35 4.52 -9.36
C ALA A 20 2.87 3.56 -8.28
N LEU A 21 3.90 2.74 -8.59
CA LEU A 21 4.49 1.84 -7.60
C LEU A 21 5.13 2.58 -6.40
N ALA A 22 5.72 3.74 -6.62
CA ALA A 22 6.29 4.53 -5.54
C ALA A 22 5.21 5.15 -4.64
N ASP A 23 4.11 5.61 -5.24
CA ASP A 23 2.94 6.11 -4.51
C ASP A 23 2.28 4.99 -3.69
N ASP A 24 2.10 3.80 -4.26
CA ASP A 24 1.50 2.65 -3.56
C ASP A 24 2.38 2.19 -2.38
N LYS A 25 3.70 2.17 -2.58
CA LYS A 25 4.65 1.89 -1.50
C LYS A 25 4.54 2.90 -0.36
N ALA A 26 4.49 4.19 -0.68
CA ALA A 26 4.36 5.24 0.34
C ALA A 26 3.05 5.11 1.12
N ALA A 27 1.94 4.89 0.40
CA ALA A 27 0.63 4.68 1.00
C ALA A 27 0.57 3.41 1.88
N CYS A 28 1.24 2.33 1.47
CA CYS A 28 1.39 1.12 2.28
C CYS A 28 2.14 1.39 3.59
N VAL A 29 3.26 2.13 3.55
CA VAL A 29 4.02 2.51 4.75
C VAL A 29 3.18 3.35 5.72
N GLU A 30 2.45 4.34 5.21
CA GLU A 30 1.54 5.15 6.01
C GLU A 30 0.40 4.31 6.63
N GLY A 31 -0.15 3.38 5.85
CA GLY A 31 -1.18 2.45 6.30
C GLY A 31 -0.70 1.53 7.42
N ILE A 32 0.50 0.96 7.31
CA ILE A 32 1.13 0.15 8.35
C ILE A 32 1.28 0.96 9.65
N ALA A 33 1.78 2.21 9.54
CA ALA A 33 1.92 3.09 10.69
C ALA A 33 0.58 3.41 11.36
N MET A 34 -0.49 3.59 10.58
CA MET A 34 -1.85 3.74 11.10
C MET A 34 -2.28 2.50 11.89
N ILE A 35 -2.11 1.28 11.35
CA ILE A 35 -2.52 0.05 12.05
C ILE A 35 -1.75 -0.11 13.37
N GLN A 36 -0.44 0.17 13.36
CA GLN A 36 0.38 0.14 14.58
C GLN A 36 -0.10 1.15 15.62
N ALA A 37 -0.47 2.36 15.20
CA ALA A 37 -1.01 3.40 16.08
C ALA A 37 -2.37 2.99 16.67
N GLU A 38 -3.26 2.38 15.89
CA GLU A 38 -4.55 1.89 16.38
C GLU A 38 -4.40 0.72 17.36
N LEU A 39 -3.42 -0.16 17.15
CA LEU A 39 -3.08 -1.24 18.07
C LEU A 39 -2.48 -0.75 19.39
N ALA A 40 -1.90 0.46 19.41
CA ALA A 40 -1.40 1.09 20.63
C ALA A 40 -2.51 1.74 21.47
N LYS A 41 -3.69 1.99 20.89
CA LYS A 41 -4.85 2.51 21.62
C LYS A 41 -5.56 1.37 22.35
N PRO A 42 -6.34 1.68 23.42
CA PRO A 42 -7.32 0.74 23.97
C PRO A 42 -8.48 0.57 22.97
N ALA A 43 -8.23 -0.15 21.88
CA ALA A 43 -9.23 -0.51 20.90
C ALA A 43 -10.16 -1.61 21.47
N PRO A 44 -11.44 -1.67 21.04
CA PRO A 44 -12.35 -2.75 21.43
C PRO A 44 -11.71 -4.12 21.17
N GLU A 45 -11.80 -5.03 22.15
CA GLU A 45 -11.20 -6.37 22.05
C GLU A 45 -11.61 -7.12 20.78
N ALA A 46 -12.82 -6.86 20.27
CA ALA A 46 -13.33 -7.47 19.04
C ALA A 46 -12.58 -7.03 17.76
N VAL A 47 -11.94 -5.85 17.76
CA VAL A 47 -11.27 -5.27 16.58
C VAL A 47 -9.78 -5.62 16.58
N GLN A 48 -9.17 -5.80 17.75
CA GLN A 48 -7.74 -6.09 17.88
C GLN A 48 -7.23 -7.30 17.07
N PRO A 49 -7.91 -8.47 17.04
CA PRO A 49 -7.48 -9.60 16.24
C PRO A 49 -7.44 -9.30 14.74
N LYS A 50 -8.41 -8.51 14.25
CA LYS A 50 -8.47 -8.09 12.84
C LYS A 50 -7.32 -7.16 12.49
N LEU A 51 -7.05 -6.16 13.33
CA LEU A 51 -5.92 -5.24 13.15
C LEU A 51 -4.57 -5.96 13.19
N ARG A 52 -4.35 -6.88 14.14
CA ARG A 52 -3.11 -7.68 14.22
C ARG A 52 -2.92 -8.55 12.99
N LYS A 53 -4.00 -9.14 12.45
CA LYS A 53 -3.92 -9.92 11.22
C LYS A 53 -3.56 -9.02 10.04
N ALA A 54 -4.27 -7.90 9.87
CA ALA A 54 -4.02 -6.96 8.79
C ALA A 54 -2.59 -6.41 8.82
N LEU A 55 -2.07 -6.06 10.00
CA LEU A 55 -0.68 -5.62 10.16
C LEU A 55 0.32 -6.68 9.66
N ARG A 56 0.16 -7.95 10.08
CA ARG A 56 1.06 -9.03 9.64
C ARG A 56 0.99 -9.29 8.14
N VAL A 57 -0.16 -9.08 7.51
CA VAL A 57 -0.29 -9.20 6.05
C VAL A 57 0.42 -8.02 5.40
N ALA A 58 0.05 -6.78 5.75
CA ALA A 58 0.66 -5.58 5.19
C ALA A 58 2.20 -5.56 5.31
N GLU A 59 2.77 -5.94 6.46
CA GLU A 59 4.22 -6.03 6.65
C GLU A 59 4.87 -7.12 5.79
N ARG A 60 4.18 -8.24 5.52
CA ARG A 60 4.67 -9.28 4.61
C ARG A 60 4.67 -8.78 3.18
N GLU A 61 3.53 -8.27 2.70
CA GLU A 61 3.38 -7.81 1.31
C GLU A 61 4.35 -6.64 1.02
N MET A 62 4.54 -5.72 1.98
CA MET A 62 5.55 -4.66 1.90
C MET A 62 6.98 -5.20 1.74
N GLY A 63 7.30 -6.32 2.39
CA GLY A 63 8.59 -7.00 2.26
C GLY A 63 8.76 -7.76 0.95
N GLU A 64 7.65 -8.22 0.37
CA GLU A 64 7.59 -8.93 -0.91
C GLU A 64 7.56 -7.95 -2.11
N GLY A 65 7.19 -6.68 -1.88
CA GLY A 65 7.07 -5.66 -2.91
C GLY A 65 5.68 -5.61 -3.58
N GLU A 66 4.74 -6.38 -3.06
CA GLU A 66 3.34 -6.50 -3.50
C GLU A 66 2.53 -5.37 -2.82
N PHE A 67 2.66 -4.14 -3.33
CA PHE A 67 2.13 -2.96 -2.65
C PHE A 67 0.61 -2.84 -2.75
N ASP A 68 -0.02 -3.35 -3.81
CA ASP A 68 -1.47 -3.40 -3.94
C ASP A 68 -2.11 -4.35 -2.92
N GLU A 69 -1.54 -5.52 -2.70
CA GLU A 69 -1.96 -6.45 -1.64
C GLU A 69 -1.71 -5.86 -0.25
N CYS A 70 -0.64 -5.09 -0.07
CA CYS A 70 -0.44 -4.32 1.16
C CYS A 70 -1.58 -3.33 1.37
N LEU A 71 -1.95 -2.56 0.34
CA LEU A 71 -3.03 -1.57 0.42
C LEU A 71 -4.39 -2.23 0.69
N ASP A 72 -4.64 -3.42 0.14
CA ASP A 72 -5.83 -4.21 0.45
C ASP A 72 -5.89 -4.60 1.94
N ALA A 73 -4.78 -5.05 2.51
CA ALA A 73 -4.68 -5.35 3.94
C ALA A 73 -4.87 -4.10 4.82
N VAL A 74 -4.31 -2.96 4.42
CA VAL A 74 -4.54 -1.65 5.06
C VAL A 74 -6.02 -1.28 4.98
N GLY A 75 -6.66 -1.48 3.84
CA GLY A 75 -8.09 -1.25 3.63
C GLY A 75 -8.96 -2.12 4.54
N ASP A 76 -8.60 -3.39 4.73
CA ASP A 76 -9.27 -4.30 5.68
C ASP A 76 -9.20 -3.79 7.11
N ALA A 77 -8.02 -3.31 7.53
CA ALA A 77 -7.85 -2.71 8.85
C ALA A 77 -8.74 -1.46 9.02
N ALA A 78 -8.72 -0.56 8.03
CA ALA A 78 -9.52 0.65 8.04
C ALA A 78 -11.03 0.36 8.09
N ARG A 79 -11.49 -0.69 7.39
CA ARG A 79 -12.89 -1.15 7.47
C ARG A 79 -13.24 -1.70 8.85
N ALA A 80 -12.32 -2.40 9.51
CA ALA A 80 -12.54 -2.96 10.85
C ALA A 80 -12.63 -1.89 11.96
N LEU A 81 -12.10 -0.69 11.73
CA LEU A 81 -12.17 0.44 12.66
C LEU A 81 -13.48 1.23 12.54
N LYS A 82 -14.22 1.06 11.43
CA LYS A 82 -15.52 1.70 11.25
C LYS A 82 -16.57 0.90 12.04
N PRO A 83 -17.34 1.55 12.94
CA PRO A 83 -18.36 0.90 13.76
C PRO A 83 -19.53 0.35 12.93
#